data_AF-A0A6G1Z7F7-F1
#
_entry.id   AF-A0A6G1Z7F7-F1
#
_cell.length_a   1.000
_cell.length_b   1.000
_cell.length_c   1.000
_cell.angle_alpha   90.00
_cell.angle_beta   90.00
_cell.angle_gamma   90.00
#
_symmetry.space_group_name_H-M   'P 1'
#
loop_
_entity.id
_entity.type
_entity.pdbx_description
1 polymer ?
#
loop_
_entity_poly.entity_id
_entity_poly.type
_entity_poly.pdbx_seq_one_letter_code
_entity_poly.pdbx_strand_id
1 'polypeptide(L)' 'MSRQAPPEDPRAETRITCDRTEGYNVKPGAHYYEFCPFCGHRTDEGESHEIRIDIRN' A
#
# COMPACT_ATOMS: atom_id res chain seq x y z
N MET A 1 35.28 -0.13 2.70
CA MET A 1 33.94 0.37 2.33
C MET A 1 33.04 -0.84 2.15
N SER A 2 32.18 -1.13 3.12
CA SER A 2 31.28 -2.28 3.06
C SER A 2 30.28 -2.07 1.92
N ARG A 3 30.36 -2.90 0.89
CA ARG A 3 29.34 -2.97 -0.15
C ARG A 3 28.13 -3.61 0.51
N GLN A 4 27.15 -2.80 0.92
CA GLN A 4 25.82 -3.31 1.22
C GLN A 4 25.35 -4.07 -0.03
N ALA A 5 25.04 -5.36 0.14
CA ALA A 5 24.35 -6.09 -0.91
C ALA A 5 23.11 -5.28 -1.31
N PRO A 6 22.77 -5.20 -2.61
CA PRO A 6 21.50 -4.59 -3.00
C PRO A 6 20.40 -5.22 -2.12
N PRO A 7 19.49 -4.42 -1.55
CA PRO A 7 18.41 -4.99 -0.75
C PRO A 7 17.75 -6.07 -1.60
N GLU A 8 17.67 -7.29 -1.07
CA GLU A 8 16.95 -8.38 -1.72
C GLU A 8 15.56 -7.84 -2.08
N ASP A 9 15.11 -8.08 -3.32
CA ASP A 9 13.79 -7.63 -3.75
C ASP A 9 12.77 -8.02 -2.68
N PRO A 10 11.85 -7.11 -2.34
CA PRO A 10 10.93 -7.34 -1.25
C PRO A 10 10.15 -8.61 -1.55
N ARG A 11 10.24 -9.60 -0.67
CA ARG A 11 9.52 -10.88 -0.84
C ARG A 11 8.01 -10.72 -0.91
N ALA A 12 7.50 -9.55 -0.54
CA ALA A 12 6.10 -9.19 -0.62
C ALA A 12 6.00 -7.75 -1.14
N GLU A 13 5.07 -7.48 -2.04
CA GLU A 13 4.69 -6.11 -2.44
C GLU A 13 3.27 -5.83 -1.98
N THR A 14 3.05 -4.65 -1.41
CA THR A 14 1.70 -4.18 -1.09
C THR A 14 1.26 -3.14 -2.10
N ARG A 15 0.18 -3.43 -2.83
CA ARG A 15 -0.51 -2.44 -3.65
C ARG A 15 -1.76 -1.94 -2.94
N ILE A 16 -1.88 -0.62 -2.83
CA ILE A 16 -3.03 0.09 -2.25
C ILE A 16 -3.72 0.83 -3.39
N THR A 17 -5.03 0.71 -3.50
CA THR A 17 -5.83 1.44 -4.51
C THR A 17 -7.01 2.14 -3.84
N CYS A 18 -7.24 3.44 -4.12
CA CYS A 18 -8.50 4.14 -3.82
C CYS A 18 -9.28 4.24 -5.13
N ASP A 19 -10.45 3.61 -5.21
CA ASP A 19 -11.39 3.67 -6.33
C ASP A 19 -11.93 5.08 -6.61
N ARG A 20 -12.07 5.94 -5.57
CA ARG A 20 -12.60 7.30 -5.67
C ARG A 20 -11.68 8.26 -6.41
N THR A 21 -10.38 8.14 -6.18
CA THR A 21 -9.35 8.98 -6.84
C THR A 21 -8.69 8.28 -8.01
N GLU A 22 -9.01 7.00 -8.20
CA GLU A 22 -8.32 6.08 -9.12
C GLU A 22 -6.80 6.00 -8.86
N GLY A 23 -6.36 6.47 -7.70
CA GLY A 23 -4.97 6.50 -7.27
C GLY A 23 -4.51 5.14 -6.79
N TYR A 24 -3.27 4.79 -7.11
CA TYR A 24 -2.61 3.60 -6.56
C TYR A 24 -1.19 3.89 -6.13
N ASN A 25 -0.73 3.15 -5.11
CA ASN A 25 0.64 3.18 -4.60
C ASN A 25 1.11 1.75 -4.38
N VAL A 26 2.37 1.49 -4.68
CA VAL A 26 3.03 0.21 -4.42
C VAL A 26 4.14 0.44 -3.40
N LYS A 27 4.17 -0.39 -2.35
CA LYS A 27 5.19 -0.33 -1.32
C LYS A 27 5.88 -1.69 -1.17
N PRO A 28 7.22 -1.70 -1.02
CA PRO A 28 7.95 -2.92 -0.74
C PRO A 28 7.61 -3.42 0.68
N GLY A 29 7.23 -4.68 0.82
CA GLY A 29 6.83 -5.33 2.08
C GLY A 29 5.31 -5.46 2.26
N ALA A 30 4.90 -6.15 3.33
CA ALA A 30 3.50 -6.23 3.75
C ALA A 30 3.16 -4.99 4.59
N HIS A 31 2.22 -4.16 4.09
CA HIS A 31 1.77 -2.94 4.75
C HIS A 31 0.26 -2.98 4.95
N TYR A 32 -0.20 -2.50 6.10
CA TYR A 32 -1.62 -2.35 6.43
C TYR A 32 -1.92 -0.87 6.66
N TYR A 33 -3.02 -0.38 6.12
CA TYR A 33 -3.39 1.04 6.16
C TYR A 33 -4.74 1.21 6.83
N GLU A 34 -4.75 1.87 7.98
CA GLU A 34 -5.99 2.27 8.67
C GLU A 34 -6.62 3.52 8.02
N PHE A 35 -5.83 4.28 7.25
CA PHE A 35 -6.20 5.55 6.63
C PHE A 35 -5.92 5.55 5.13
N CYS A 36 -6.83 6.11 4.34
CA CYS A 36 -6.66 6.25 2.90
C CYS A 36 -5.70 7.41 2.58
N PRO A 37 -4.49 7.16 2.04
CA PRO A 37 -3.53 8.23 1.75
C PRO A 37 -3.98 9.13 0.58
N PHE A 38 -4.95 8.69 -0.23
CA PHE A 38 -5.47 9.45 -1.36
C PHE A 38 -6.67 10.32 -0.96
N CYS A 39 -7.54 9.73 -0.13
CA CYS A 39 -8.89 10.21 0.10
C CYS A 39 -8.97 10.95 1.46
N GLY A 40 -7.98 10.77 2.34
CA GLY A 40 -7.78 11.64 3.51
C GLY A 40 -8.70 11.33 4.70
N HIS A 41 -9.30 10.13 4.74
CA HIS A 41 -10.13 9.66 5.86
C HIS A 41 -9.77 8.21 6.22
N ARG A 42 -10.33 7.72 7.33
CA ARG A 42 -10.12 6.34 7.76
C ARG A 42 -10.84 5.36 6.83
N THR A 43 -10.28 4.16 6.74
CA THR A 43 -10.83 3.05 5.94
C THR A 43 -12.07 2.40 6.55
N ASP A 44 -12.32 2.67 7.83
CA ASP A 44 -13.45 2.14 8.62
C ASP A 44 -14.56 3.18 8.86
N GLU A 45 -14.33 4.46 8.53
CA GLU A 45 -15.37 5.46 8.45
C GLU A 45 -16.15 5.21 7.16
N GLY A 46 -17.43 4.81 7.27
CA GLY A 46 -18.31 4.28 6.21
C GLY A 46 -18.64 5.21 5.02
N GLU A 47 -17.74 6.13 4.65
CA GLU A 47 -17.76 6.96 3.46
C GLU A 47 -17.37 6.13 2.20
N SER A 48 -18.25 5.23 1.79
CA SER A 48 -18.49 4.76 0.41
C SER A 48 -17.28 4.42 -0.50
N HIS A 49 -16.18 3.89 0.02
CA HIS A 49 -15.22 3.20 -0.85
C HIS A 49 -14.29 2.23 -0.12
N GLU A 50 -13.87 1.22 -0.89
CA GLU A 50 -13.01 0.14 -0.43
C GLU A 50 -11.56 0.40 -0.82
N ILE A 51 -10.64 0.29 0.14
CA ILE A 51 -9.22 0.17 -0.17
C ILE A 51 -8.92 -1.29 -0.47
N ARG A 52 -8.43 -1.55 -1.67
CA ARG A 52 -7.93 -2.88 -2.04
C ARG A 52 -6.44 -2.97 -1.72
N ILE A 53 -6.10 -3.95 -0.89
CA ILE A 53 -4.73 -4.29 -0.51
C ILE A 53 -4.40 -5.64 -1.13
N ASP A 54 -3.54 -5.62 -2.15
CA ASP A 54 -3.02 -6.83 -2.77
C ASP A 54 -1.59 -7.06 -2.27
N ILE A 55 -1.36 -8.19 -1.58
CA ILE A 55 -0.02 -8.63 -1.19
C ILE A 55 0.41 -9.73 -2.15
N ARG A 56 1.48 -9.49 -2.92
CA ARG A 56 2.04 -10.45 -3.89
C ARG A 56 3.42 -10.88 -3.44
N ASN A 57 3.67 -12.19 -3.44
CA ASN A 57 4.97 -12.80 -3.22
C ASN A 57 5.61 -13.22 -4.55
#